data_AF-A0AA36FPD2-F1
#
_entry.id   AF-A0AA36FPD2-F1
#
_cell.length_a   1.000
_cell.length_b   1.000
_cell.length_c   1.000
_cell.angle_alpha   90.00
_cell.angle_beta   90.00
_cell.angle_gamma   90.00
#
_symmetry.space_group_name_H-M   'P 1'
#
loop_
_entity.id
_entity.type
_entity.pdbx_description
1 polymer ?
#
loop_
_entity_poly.entity_id
_entity_poly.type
_entity_poly.pdbx_seq_one_letter_code
_entity_poly.pdbx_strand_id
1 'polypeptide(L)'
;MTEEPKHARFGDREERRIERSRVLTMKYGKQQMVLIRKRMQVENWVEEEVTKLYGGKDENGVELELDDLLALDTAQQRRKFAYDELQKHFCPASMDRITAFLDGLIRQLAAF
;
A
#
# COMPACT_ATOMS: atom_id res chain seq x y z
N MET A 1 55.02 -21.72 -11.74
CA MET A 1 54.19 -20.69 -11.08
C MET A 1 52.90 -20.59 -11.88
N THR A 2 51.82 -21.21 -11.43
CA THR A 2 50.51 -21.17 -12.08
C THR A 2 49.60 -20.29 -11.23
N GLU A 3 49.24 -19.11 -11.74
CA GLU A 3 48.27 -18.22 -11.09
C GLU A 3 46.85 -18.73 -11.37
N GLU A 4 46.11 -19.03 -10.32
CA GLU A 4 44.69 -19.40 -10.41
C GLU A 4 43.80 -18.17 -10.68
N PRO A 5 42.82 -18.25 -11.60
CA PRO A 5 41.94 -17.14 -11.90
C PRO A 5 40.93 -16.93 -10.76
N LYS A 6 40.99 -15.74 -10.15
CA LYS A 6 40.08 -15.26 -9.10
C LYS A 6 38.65 -15.25 -9.63
N HIS A 7 37.88 -16.30 -9.33
CA HIS A 7 36.45 -16.36 -9.64
C HIS A 7 35.72 -15.32 -8.79
N ALA A 8 35.04 -14.37 -9.43
CA ALA A 8 34.11 -13.46 -8.76
C ALA A 8 33.00 -14.31 -8.13
N ARG A 9 33.04 -14.48 -6.81
CA ARG A 9 31.93 -15.06 -6.05
C ARG A 9 30.77 -14.08 -6.11
N PHE A 10 29.88 -14.26 -7.07
CA PHE A 10 28.58 -13.62 -7.03
C PHE A 10 27.81 -14.24 -5.86
N GLY A 11 27.57 -13.44 -4.81
CA GLY A 11 26.78 -13.84 -3.65
C GLY A 11 25.44 -14.43 -4.07
N ASP A 12 24.90 -15.29 -3.19
CA ASP A 12 23.66 -16.01 -3.40
C ASP A 12 22.55 -15.03 -3.86
N ARG A 13 21.63 -15.50 -4.71
CA ARG A 13 20.54 -14.66 -5.22
C ARG A 13 19.74 -14.03 -4.07
N GLU A 14 19.60 -14.76 -2.96
CA GLU A 14 18.94 -14.30 -1.74
C GLU A 14 19.76 -13.19 -1.04
N GLU A 15 21.08 -13.38 -0.93
CA GLU A 15 22.00 -12.41 -0.32
C GLU A 15 22.02 -11.09 -1.09
N ARG A 16 22.06 -11.14 -2.43
CA ARG A 16 21.94 -9.94 -3.28
C ARG A 16 20.57 -9.27 -3.18
N ARG A 17 19.50 -10.03 -2.91
CA ARG A 17 18.15 -9.47 -2.72
C ARG A 17 18.06 -8.73 -1.38
N ILE A 18 18.59 -9.33 -0.32
CA ILE A 18 18.69 -8.71 1.01
C ILE A 18 19.57 -7.47 0.96
N GLU A 19 20.73 -7.54 0.30
CA GLU A 19 21.64 -6.41 0.14
C GLU A 19 21.01 -5.28 -0.68
N ARG A 20 20.32 -5.59 -1.78
CA ARG A 20 19.55 -4.59 -2.55
C ARG A 20 18.47 -3.93 -1.70
N SER A 21 17.72 -4.70 -0.91
CA SER A 21 16.70 -4.17 0.01
C SER A 21 17.31 -3.27 1.10
N ARG A 22 18.48 -3.66 1.63
CA ARG A 22 19.26 -2.88 2.60
C ARG A 22 19.82 -1.58 2.01
N VAL A 23 20.30 -1.63 0.76
CA VAL A 23 20.80 -0.44 0.05
C VAL A 23 19.66 0.52 -0.29
N LEU A 24 18.50 0.00 -0.68
CA LEU A 24 17.30 0.80 -0.94
C LEU A 24 16.87 1.55 0.33
N THR A 25 16.89 0.88 1.48
CA THR A 25 16.54 1.49 2.78
C THR A 25 17.61 2.45 3.32
N MET A 26 18.88 2.31 2.93
CA MET A 26 19.95 3.27 3.25
C MET A 26 19.93 4.55 2.39
N LYS A 27 19.41 4.48 1.16
CA LYS A 27 19.34 5.64 0.24
C LYS A 27 18.31 6.69 0.65
N TYR A 28 17.36 6.36 1.53
CA TYR A 28 16.34 7.28 2.02
C TYR A 28 16.63 7.69 3.47
N GLY A 29 16.60 8.99 3.76
CA GLY A 29 16.77 9.50 5.12
C GLY A 29 15.70 8.94 6.08
N LYS A 30 15.98 8.96 7.39
CA LYS A 30 15.05 8.42 8.43
C LYS A 30 13.61 8.93 8.27
N GLN A 31 13.44 10.22 7.95
CA GLN A 31 12.12 10.82 7.75
C GLN A 31 11.41 10.27 6.50
N GLN A 32 12.12 10.11 5.39
CA GLN A 32 11.58 9.50 4.17
C GLN A 32 11.18 8.04 4.42
N MET A 33 11.99 7.31 5.19
CA MET A 33 11.66 5.94 5.60
C MET A 33 10.41 5.86 6.48
N VAL A 34 10.18 6.85 7.35
CA VAL A 34 8.95 6.93 8.15
C VAL A 34 7.74 7.20 7.25
N LEU A 35 7.84 8.13 6.29
CA LEU A 35 6.77 8.44 5.34
C LEU A 35 6.43 7.25 4.45
N ILE A 36 7.44 6.53 3.93
CA ILE A 36 7.24 5.31 3.14
C ILE A 36 6.53 4.24 3.97
N ARG A 37 6.95 4.03 5.23
CA ARG A 37 6.30 3.05 6.12
C ARG A 37 4.85 3.42 6.41
N LYS A 38 4.56 4.70 6.68
CA LYS A 38 3.20 5.19 6.84
C LYS A 38 2.37 4.96 5.57
N ARG A 39 2.93 5.25 4.39
CA ARG A 39 2.31 5.01 3.07
C ARG A 39 1.87 3.56 2.92
N MET A 40 2.81 2.64 3.10
CA MET A 40 2.55 1.21 3.01
C MET A 40 1.52 0.74 4.05
N GLN A 41 1.54 1.29 5.27
CA GLN A 41 0.56 0.92 6.30
C GLN A 41 -0.87 1.31 5.90
N VAL A 42 -1.07 2.50 5.35
CA VAL A 42 -2.40 2.93 4.90
C VAL A 42 -2.83 2.16 3.67
N GLU A 43 -1.96 1.95 2.69
CA GLU A 43 -2.27 1.15 1.48
C GLU A 43 -2.68 -0.28 1.84
N ASN A 44 -1.88 -0.98 2.66
CA ASN A 44 -2.21 -2.33 3.12
C ASN A 44 -3.55 -2.36 3.88
N TRP A 45 -3.82 -1.35 4.72
CA TRP A 45 -5.08 -1.26 5.44
C TRP A 45 -6.27 -1.08 4.49
N VAL A 46 -6.14 -0.25 3.44
CA VAL A 46 -7.19 -0.06 2.45
C VAL A 46 -7.47 -1.37 1.71
N GLU A 47 -6.44 -2.05 1.22
CA GLU A 47 -6.59 -3.36 0.56
C GLU A 47 -7.30 -4.38 1.46
N GLU A 48 -6.85 -4.53 2.71
CA GLU A 48 -7.45 -5.46 3.66
C GLU A 48 -8.94 -5.16 3.92
N GLU A 49 -9.30 -3.90 4.13
CA GLU A 49 -10.68 -3.51 4.41
C GLU A 49 -11.58 -3.65 3.18
N VAL A 50 -11.09 -3.30 2.00
CA VAL A 50 -11.81 -3.52 0.75
C VAL A 50 -12.05 -5.02 0.54
N THR A 51 -11.04 -5.88 0.70
CA THR A 51 -11.22 -7.34 0.62
C THR A 51 -12.26 -7.84 1.62
N LYS A 52 -12.32 -7.29 2.85
CA LYS A 52 -13.38 -7.64 3.82
C LYS A 52 -14.78 -7.23 3.37
N LEU A 53 -14.93 -6.10 2.67
CA LEU A 53 -16.23 -5.68 2.11
C LEU A 53 -16.72 -6.66 1.03
N TYR A 54 -15.81 -7.25 0.25
CA TYR A 54 -16.12 -8.23 -0.78
C TYR A 54 -16.10 -9.69 -0.28
N GLY A 55 -16.17 -9.89 1.04
CA GLY A 55 -16.28 -11.22 1.64
C GLY A 55 -15.00 -12.05 1.54
N GLY A 56 -13.83 -11.41 1.48
CA GLY A 56 -12.54 -12.07 1.39
C GLY A 56 -12.10 -12.40 -0.04
N LYS A 57 -12.78 -11.85 -1.06
CA LYS A 57 -12.39 -12.00 -2.46
C LYS A 57 -11.47 -10.87 -2.87
N ASP A 58 -10.26 -11.21 -3.31
CA ASP A 58 -9.32 -10.25 -3.87
C ASP A 58 -9.73 -9.78 -5.27
N GLU A 59 -10.59 -10.53 -5.96
CA GLU A 59 -11.19 -10.15 -7.25
C GLU A 59 -12.35 -9.16 -7.08
N ASN A 60 -12.10 -8.05 -6.39
CA ASN A 60 -13.08 -6.98 -6.17
C ASN A 60 -13.02 -5.89 -7.25
N GLY A 61 -11.92 -5.80 -7.99
CA GLY A 61 -11.71 -4.83 -9.08
C GLY A 61 -11.62 -3.37 -8.61
N VAL A 62 -11.62 -3.12 -7.30
CA VAL A 62 -11.57 -1.76 -6.74
C VAL A 62 -10.12 -1.30 -6.68
N GLU A 63 -9.79 -0.29 -7.48
CA GLU A 63 -8.48 0.34 -7.49
C GLU A 63 -8.56 1.66 -6.72
N LEU A 64 -8.29 1.61 -5.41
CA LEU A 64 -8.22 2.80 -4.55
C LEU A 64 -6.76 3.12 -4.22
N GLU A 65 -6.17 4.02 -4.99
CA GLU A 65 -4.80 4.48 -4.76
C GLU A 65 -4.75 5.58 -3.70
N LEU A 66 -3.74 5.52 -2.83
CA LEU A 66 -3.55 6.51 -1.78
C LEU A 66 -3.22 7.90 -2.35
N ASP A 67 -2.48 7.97 -3.45
CA ASP A 67 -2.09 9.25 -4.05
C ASP A 67 -3.31 10.02 -4.60
N ASP A 68 -4.28 9.31 -5.20
CA ASP A 68 -5.54 9.90 -5.68
C ASP A 68 -6.38 10.45 -4.52
N LEU A 69 -6.44 9.72 -3.40
CA LEU A 69 -7.13 10.17 -2.20
C LEU A 69 -6.45 11.38 -1.56
N LEU A 70 -5.11 11.44 -1.57
CA LEU A 70 -4.35 12.56 -1.03
C LEU A 70 -4.42 13.81 -1.92
N ALA A 71 -4.64 13.65 -3.23
CA ALA A 71 -4.86 14.76 -4.16
C ALA A 71 -6.18 15.52 -3.93
N LEU A 72 -7.13 14.93 -3.21
CA LEU A 72 -8.40 15.55 -2.86
C LEU A 72 -8.29 16.40 -1.59
N ASP A 73 -8.82 17.62 -1.64
CA ASP A 73 -8.66 18.64 -0.59
C ASP A 73 -9.47 18.37 0.68
N THR A 74 -10.66 17.76 0.55
CA THR A 74 -11.60 17.60 1.66
C THR A 74 -11.92 16.13 1.97
N ALA A 75 -12.20 15.85 3.24
CA ALA A 75 -12.66 14.53 3.67
C ALA A 75 -13.94 14.09 2.95
N GLN A 76 -14.82 15.03 2.63
CA GLN A 76 -16.06 14.78 1.89
C GLN A 76 -15.78 14.30 0.45
N GLN A 77 -14.84 14.94 -0.25
CA GLN A 77 -14.43 14.50 -1.59
C GLN A 77 -13.80 13.10 -1.55
N ARG A 78 -12.91 12.85 -0.60
CA ARG A 78 -12.26 11.53 -0.40
C ARG A 78 -13.28 10.44 -0.14
N ARG A 79 -14.25 10.72 0.75
CA ARG A 79 -15.35 9.80 1.08
C ARG A 79 -16.22 9.52 -0.15
N LYS A 80 -16.55 10.55 -0.92
CA LYS A 80 -17.35 10.42 -2.13
C LYS A 80 -16.61 9.58 -3.19
N PHE A 81 -15.35 9.87 -3.45
CA PHE A 81 -14.53 9.13 -4.40
C PHE A 81 -14.45 7.65 -4.05
N ALA A 82 -14.10 7.32 -2.81
CA ALA A 82 -14.04 5.94 -2.35
C ALA A 82 -15.41 5.24 -2.43
N TYR A 83 -16.49 5.94 -2.09
CA TYR A 83 -17.85 5.39 -2.23
C TYR A 83 -18.23 5.14 -3.69
N ASP A 84 -17.96 6.08 -4.59
CA ASP A 84 -18.28 5.97 -6.01
C ASP A 84 -17.52 4.77 -6.64
N GLU A 85 -16.26 4.54 -6.25
CA GLU A 85 -15.49 3.38 -6.70
C GLU A 85 -16.07 2.06 -6.18
N LEU A 86 -16.46 2.00 -4.90
CA LEU A 86 -17.15 0.83 -4.35
C LEU A 86 -18.48 0.54 -5.05
N GLN A 87 -19.24 1.59 -5.42
CA GLN A 87 -20.51 1.43 -6.13
C GLN A 87 -20.30 0.95 -7.58
N LYS A 88 -19.31 1.52 -8.28
CA LYS A 88 -18.94 1.15 -9.65
C LYS A 88 -18.59 -0.33 -9.78
N HIS A 89 -17.99 -0.90 -8.74
CA HIS A 89 -17.60 -2.31 -8.67
C HIS A 89 -18.64 -3.21 -7.96
N PHE A 90 -19.88 -2.73 -7.78
CA PHE A 90 -20.99 -3.48 -7.21
C PHE A 90 -20.68 -4.11 -5.84
N CYS A 91 -20.10 -3.31 -4.94
CA CYS A 91 -19.76 -3.76 -3.59
C CYS A 91 -20.97 -4.44 -2.90
N PRO A 92 -20.86 -5.72 -2.48
CA PRO A 92 -21.98 -6.48 -1.91
C PRO A 92 -22.22 -6.19 -0.43
N ALA A 93 -21.36 -5.38 0.21
CA ALA A 93 -21.47 -5.07 1.63
C ALA A 93 -22.68 -4.17 1.94
N SER A 94 -23.18 -4.25 3.17
CA SER A 94 -24.24 -3.37 3.65
C SER A 94 -23.76 -1.92 3.74
N MET A 95 -24.71 -0.98 3.68
CA MET A 95 -24.42 0.45 3.80
C MET A 95 -23.71 0.79 5.12
N ASP A 96 -24.03 0.09 6.22
CA ASP A 96 -23.35 0.27 7.51
C ASP A 96 -21.87 -0.11 7.45
N ARG A 97 -21.55 -1.23 6.77
CA ARG A 97 -20.16 -1.69 6.59
C ARG A 97 -19.38 -0.74 5.69
N ILE A 98 -20.00 -0.29 4.60
CA ILE A 98 -19.41 0.71 3.71
C ILE A 98 -19.16 2.02 4.48
N THR A 99 -20.13 2.47 5.27
CA THR A 99 -20.01 3.68 6.10
C THR A 99 -18.88 3.56 7.11
N ALA A 100 -18.77 2.43 7.81
CA ALA A 100 -17.69 2.19 8.76
C ALA A 100 -16.30 2.19 8.09
N PHE A 101 -16.18 1.57 6.91
CA PHE A 101 -14.97 1.61 6.10
C PHE A 101 -14.59 3.06 5.73
N LEU A 102 -15.55 3.83 5.21
CA LEU A 102 -15.32 5.21 4.80
C LEU A 102 -14.88 6.09 5.98
N ASP A 103 -15.50 5.94 7.15
CA ASP A 103 -15.09 6.68 8.35
C ASP A 103 -13.69 6.25 8.82
N GLY A 104 -13.36 4.96 8.70
CA GLY A 104 -12.01 4.43 8.94
C GLY A 104 -10.97 5.03 7.99
N LEU A 105 -11.31 5.12 6.70
CA LEU A 105 -10.44 5.66 5.66
C LEU A 105 -10.07 7.12 5.96
N ILE A 106 -11.06 7.94 6.28
CA ILE A 106 -10.82 9.35 6.64
C ILE A 106 -9.93 9.47 7.88
N ARG A 107 -10.09 8.59 8.87
CA ARG A 107 -9.21 8.57 10.06
C ARG A 107 -7.78 8.18 9.72
N GLN A 108 -7.57 7.18 8.86
CA GLN A 108 -6.22 6.78 8.42
C GLN A 108 -5.54 7.90 7.65
N LEU A 109 -6.27 8.56 6.73
CA LEU A 109 -5.74 9.70 5.96
C LEU A 109 -5.45 10.93 6.83
N ALA A 110 -6.12 11.10 7.97
CA ALA A 110 -5.84 12.18 8.92
C ALA A 110 -4.62 11.89 9.81
N ALA A 111 -4.24 10.62 9.99
CA ALA A 111 -3.08 10.19 10.77
C ALA A 111 -1.78 10.10 9.93
N PHE A 112 -1.93 10.21 8.61
CA PHE A 112 -0.84 10.23 7.63
C PHE A 112 0.08 11.44 7.84
#